data_AF-Q46J07-F1
#
_entry.id   AF-Q46J07-F1
#
_cell.length_a   1.000
_cell.length_b   1.000
_cell.length_c   1.000
_cell.angle_alpha   90.00
_cell.angle_beta   90.00
_cell.angle_gamma   90.00
#
_symmetry.space_group_name_H-M   'P 1'
#
loop_
_entity.id
_entity.type
_entity.pdbx_description
1 polymer ?
#
loop_
_entity_poly.entity_id
_entity_poly.type
_entity_poly.pdbx_seq_one_letter_code
_entity_poly.pdbx_strand_id
1 'polypeptide(L)'
;MKRTQLNVSIDPKLLEKIKESARISGKSLVGFVSDCFVNQIENLPVESIDSRFQTIEQRLQLIENNLQLPALKAQRTQPFTSQELENFNEFIKAVFKKELKRKGYRSMKEAWNDFINHINCFEQWDETCSFRLKESLFIEHADPLTSEEINHLKEGDVCPQPIRTGIINWINNSDRGECCCSDKEFPSQQQICEKGPILVEDIYS
;
A
#
# COMPACT_ATOMS: atom_id res chain seq x y z
N MET A 1 63.74 -17.05 -1.60
CA MET A 1 62.45 -17.79 -1.61
C MET A 1 62.23 -18.40 -0.24
N LYS A 2 61.21 -17.98 0.51
CA LYS A 2 60.83 -18.67 1.76
C LYS A 2 60.16 -20.00 1.39
N ARG A 3 60.74 -21.14 1.79
CA ARG A 3 60.10 -22.45 1.64
C ARG A 3 59.13 -22.63 2.80
N THR A 4 57.84 -22.74 2.49
CA THR A 4 56.81 -23.09 3.47
C THR A 4 56.66 -24.61 3.46
N GLN A 5 56.77 -25.25 4.63
CA GLN A 5 56.54 -26.68 4.79
C GLN A 5 55.23 -26.88 5.56
N LEU A 6 54.37 -27.74 5.05
CA LEU A 6 53.15 -28.18 5.72
C LEU A 6 53.37 -29.63 6.17
N ASN A 7 53.45 -29.84 7.48
CA ASN A 7 53.55 -31.18 8.05
C ASN A 7 52.14 -31.68 8.37
N VAL A 8 51.78 -32.83 7.79
CA VAL A 8 50.44 -33.42 7.96
C VAL A 8 50.60 -34.85 8.46
N SER A 9 49.90 -35.17 9.56
CA SER A 9 49.73 -36.55 10.02
C SER A 9 48.63 -37.20 9.19
N ILE A 10 48.95 -38.28 8.48
CA ILE A 10 48.03 -38.97 7.58
C ILE A 10 47.91 -40.42 8.02
N ASP A 11 46.70 -40.97 7.92
CA ASP A 11 46.45 -42.39 8.14
C ASP A 11 47.38 -43.27 7.27
N PRO A 12 48.04 -44.30 7.82
CA PRO A 12 49.00 -45.11 7.06
C PRO A 12 48.40 -45.81 5.83
N LYS A 13 47.13 -46.24 5.88
CA LYS A 13 46.48 -46.89 4.73
C LYS A 13 46.18 -45.88 3.64
N LEU A 14 45.82 -44.65 4.02
CA LEU A 14 45.65 -43.55 3.07
C LEU A 14 46.98 -43.16 2.43
N LEU A 15 48.07 -43.09 3.21
CA LEU A 15 49.41 -42.78 2.69
C LEU A 15 49.86 -43.81 1.64
N GLU A 16 49.62 -45.11 1.86
CA GLU A 16 49.93 -46.15 0.87
C GLU A 16 49.16 -45.96 -0.43
N LYS A 17 47.86 -45.67 -0.37
CA LYS A 17 47.06 -45.39 -1.58
C LYS A 17 47.55 -44.17 -2.34
N ILE A 18 47.98 -43.12 -1.64
CA ILE A 18 48.52 -41.91 -2.27
C ILE A 18 49.85 -42.23 -2.96
N LYS A 19 50.74 -43.00 -2.32
CA LYS A 19 52.01 -43.45 -2.93
C LYS A 19 51.77 -44.28 -4.18
N GLU A 20 50.81 -45.20 -4.14
CA GLU A 20 50.46 -46.02 -5.30
C GLU A 20 49.92 -45.16 -6.45
N SER A 21 49.05 -44.20 -6.15
CA SER A 21 48.51 -43.24 -7.13
C SER A 21 49.62 -42.34 -7.72
N ALA A 22 50.57 -41.89 -6.90
CA ALA A 22 51.73 -41.13 -7.35
C ALA A 22 52.62 -41.97 -8.28
N ARG A 23 52.84 -43.24 -7.94
CA ARG A 23 53.60 -44.18 -8.76
C ARG A 23 52.91 -44.45 -10.11
N ILE A 24 51.60 -44.69 -10.13
CA ILE A 24 50.82 -44.93 -11.36
C ILE A 24 50.89 -43.70 -12.28
N SER A 25 50.86 -42.50 -11.71
CA SER A 25 50.96 -41.25 -12.46
C SER A 25 52.40 -40.84 -12.84
N GLY A 26 53.41 -41.64 -12.46
CA GLY A 26 54.82 -41.39 -12.77
C GLY A 26 55.42 -40.19 -12.03
N LYS A 27 54.79 -39.72 -10.94
CA LYS A 27 55.20 -38.52 -10.20
C LYS A 27 55.80 -38.90 -8.84
N SER A 28 56.65 -38.02 -8.30
CA SER A 28 57.06 -38.13 -6.90
C SER A 28 55.85 -37.88 -5.99
N LEU A 29 55.85 -38.44 -4.78
CA LEU A 29 54.77 -38.23 -3.81
C LEU A 29 54.49 -36.74 -3.59
N VAL A 30 55.55 -35.94 -3.46
CA VAL A 30 55.45 -34.48 -3.28
C VAL A 30 54.87 -33.79 -4.52
N GLY A 31 55.28 -34.20 -5.73
CA GLY A 31 54.75 -33.65 -6.98
C GLY A 31 53.27 -33.99 -7.14
N PHE A 32 52.90 -35.24 -6.90
CA PHE A 32 51.51 -35.70 -6.96
C PHE A 32 50.60 -34.95 -5.98
N VAL A 33 51.04 -34.81 -4.73
CA VAL A 33 50.27 -34.08 -3.70
C VAL A 33 50.16 -32.60 -4.04
N SER A 34 51.24 -31.96 -4.50
CA SER A 34 51.23 -30.56 -4.94
C SER A 34 50.22 -30.34 -6.07
N ASP A 35 50.22 -31.21 -7.08
CA ASP A 35 49.30 -31.11 -8.22
C ASP A 35 47.84 -31.29 -7.79
N CYS A 36 47.57 -32.23 -6.87
CA CYS A 36 46.24 -32.39 -6.30
C CYS A 36 45.75 -31.11 -5.60
N PHE A 37 46.61 -30.43 -4.84
CA PHE A 37 46.26 -29.17 -4.20
C PHE A 37 46.00 -28.05 -5.22
N VAL A 38 46.85 -27.90 -6.25
CA VAL A 38 46.67 -26.89 -7.29
C VAL A 38 45.35 -27.12 -8.04
N ASN A 39 45.10 -28.35 -8.47
CA ASN A 39 43.86 -28.70 -9.16
C ASN A 39 42.62 -28.49 -8.29
N GLN A 40 42.71 -28.72 -6.97
CA GLN A 40 41.59 -28.42 -6.07
C GLN A 40 41.37 -26.92 -5.89
N ILE A 41 42.43 -26.11 -5.80
CA ILE A 41 42.31 -24.64 -5.69
C ILE A 41 41.68 -24.05 -6.96
N GLU A 42 42.09 -24.53 -8.15
CA GLU A 42 41.54 -24.08 -9.43
C GLU A 42 40.07 -24.49 -9.62
N ASN A 43 39.62 -25.56 -8.95
CA ASN A 43 38.25 -26.07 -9.00
C ASN A 43 37.39 -25.69 -7.79
N LEU A 44 37.90 -24.86 -6.86
CA LEU A 44 37.03 -24.31 -5.82
C LEU A 44 36.03 -23.38 -6.50
N PRO A 45 34.71 -23.58 -6.33
CA PRO A 45 33.73 -22.63 -6.82
C PRO A 45 33.99 -21.33 -6.09
N VAL A 46 34.64 -20.40 -6.77
CA VAL A 46 34.60 -19.01 -6.40
C VAL A 46 33.15 -18.61 -6.66
N GLU A 47 32.26 -18.84 -5.69
CA GLU A 47 31.09 -17.98 -5.57
C GLU A 47 31.67 -16.57 -5.46
N SER A 48 31.80 -15.92 -6.62
CA SER A 48 32.46 -14.63 -6.72
C SER A 48 31.77 -13.74 -5.70
N ILE A 49 32.57 -13.05 -4.91
CA ILE A 49 32.08 -12.05 -3.97
C ILE A 49 31.09 -11.12 -4.70
N ASP A 50 31.30 -10.85 -5.99
CA ASP A 50 30.39 -10.12 -6.87
C ASP A 50 29.03 -10.80 -7.06
N SER A 51 28.96 -12.12 -7.22
CA SER A 51 27.67 -12.85 -7.30
C SER A 51 26.86 -12.74 -6.00
N ARG A 52 27.54 -12.75 -4.85
CA ARG A 52 26.93 -12.53 -3.54
C ARG A 52 26.50 -11.07 -3.37
N PHE A 53 27.32 -10.11 -3.80
CA PHE A 53 26.97 -8.69 -3.79
C PHE A 53 25.76 -8.40 -4.70
N GLN A 54 25.72 -8.92 -5.92
CA GLN A 54 24.61 -8.77 -6.84
C GLN A 54 23.30 -9.32 -6.25
N THR A 55 23.36 -10.48 -5.59
CA THR A 55 22.19 -11.06 -4.92
C THR A 55 21.71 -10.18 -3.76
N ILE A 56 22.64 -9.59 -3.00
CA ILE A 56 22.30 -8.69 -1.90
C ILE A 56 21.70 -7.38 -2.43
N GLU A 57 22.27 -6.79 -3.49
CA GLU A 57 21.75 -5.58 -4.14
C GLU A 57 20.34 -5.81 -4.70
N GLN A 58 20.10 -6.91 -5.40
CA GLN A 58 18.77 -7.25 -5.91
C GLN A 58 17.74 -7.39 -4.79
N ARG A 59 18.12 -8.01 -3.66
CA ARG A 59 17.25 -8.14 -2.49
C ARG A 59 17.00 -6.80 -1.81
N LEU A 60 18.01 -5.94 -1.71
CA LEU A 60 17.85 -4.58 -1.17
C LEU A 60 16.93 -3.76 -2.06
N GLN A 61 17.08 -3.82 -3.38
CA GLN A 61 16.22 -3.14 -4.33
C GLN A 61 14.77 -3.64 -4.26
N LEU A 62 14.56 -4.95 -4.08
CA LEU A 62 13.24 -5.53 -3.80
C LEU A 62 12.65 -5.03 -2.48
N ILE A 63 13.45 -4.94 -1.42
CA ILE A 63 13.02 -4.41 -0.12
C ILE A 63 12.68 -2.93 -0.24
N GLU A 64 13.50 -2.12 -0.92
CA GLU A 64 13.26 -0.71 -1.17
C GLU A 64 11.98 -0.50 -1.98
N ASN A 65 11.77 -1.26 -3.06
CA ASN A 65 10.52 -1.21 -3.84
C ASN A 65 9.30 -1.61 -2.99
N ASN A 66 9.44 -2.60 -2.11
CA ASN A 66 8.38 -2.99 -1.18
C ASN A 66 8.18 -1.98 -0.04
N LEU A 67 9.21 -1.25 0.37
CA LEU A 67 9.17 -0.17 1.38
C LEU A 67 8.67 1.17 0.79
N GLN A 68 8.75 1.35 -0.53
CA GLN A 68 8.08 2.45 -1.23
C GLN A 68 6.55 2.34 -1.16
N LEU A 69 5.98 1.15 -0.91
CA LEU A 69 4.55 1.00 -0.61
C LEU A 69 4.15 1.67 0.72
N PRO A 70 4.89 1.48 1.84
CA PRO A 70 4.77 2.31 3.05
C PRO A 70 5.01 3.81 2.82
N ALA A 71 5.98 4.21 2.00
CA ALA A 71 6.22 5.63 1.72
C ALA A 71 5.08 6.28 0.91
N LEU A 72 4.44 5.53 0.01
CA LEU A 72 3.19 5.93 -0.65
C LEU A 72 2.00 5.97 0.33
N LYS A 73 1.99 5.14 1.38
CA LYS A 73 1.02 5.26 2.48
C LYS A 73 1.32 6.48 3.37
N ALA A 74 2.58 6.84 3.61
CA ALA A 74 2.98 8.06 4.33
C ALA A 74 2.73 9.35 3.52
N GLN A 75 2.65 9.25 2.18
CA GLN A 75 2.16 10.33 1.32
C GLN A 75 0.61 10.46 1.32
N ARG A 76 -0.13 9.50 1.88
CA ARG A 76 -1.59 9.57 2.02
C ARG A 76 -2.00 10.21 3.35
N THR A 77 -1.66 11.48 3.54
CA THR A 77 -2.41 12.44 4.36
C THR A 77 -1.67 13.78 4.30
N GLN A 78 -1.60 14.41 3.13
CA GLN A 78 -1.63 15.87 3.21
C GLN A 78 -3.00 16.22 3.83
N PRO A 79 -3.03 16.97 4.93
CA PRO A 79 -4.30 17.43 5.47
C PRO A 79 -5.01 18.22 4.39
N PHE A 80 -6.32 18.00 4.24
CA PHE A 80 -7.13 18.82 3.34
C PHE A 80 -6.93 20.29 3.71
N THR A 81 -6.72 21.13 2.70
CA THR A 81 -6.77 22.57 2.86
C THR A 81 -8.18 23.00 3.27
N SER A 82 -8.30 24.17 3.92
CA SER A 82 -9.60 24.70 4.30
C SER A 82 -10.56 24.83 3.11
N GLN A 83 -10.04 25.20 1.94
CA GLN A 83 -10.83 25.32 0.71
C GLN A 83 -11.34 23.96 0.20
N GLU A 84 -10.50 22.92 0.24
CA GLU A 84 -10.92 21.57 -0.19
C GLU A 84 -12.01 21.00 0.72
N LEU A 85 -11.92 21.28 2.04
CA LEU A 85 -12.95 20.90 3.00
C LEU A 85 -14.25 21.65 2.74
N GLU A 86 -14.19 22.95 2.52
CA GLU A 86 -15.34 23.78 2.20
C GLU A 86 -16.02 23.28 0.92
N ASN A 87 -15.25 23.07 -0.15
CA ASN A 87 -15.73 22.54 -1.42
C ASN A 87 -16.42 21.19 -1.25
N PHE A 88 -15.83 20.28 -0.46
CA PHE A 88 -16.40 18.96 -0.20
C PHE A 88 -17.72 19.04 0.58
N ASN A 89 -17.75 19.82 1.66
CA ASN A 89 -18.94 19.96 2.49
C ASN A 89 -20.09 20.66 1.75
N GLU A 90 -19.81 21.73 1.01
CA GLU A 90 -20.83 22.43 0.22
C GLU A 90 -21.39 21.57 -0.91
N PHE A 91 -20.54 20.77 -1.56
CA PHE A 91 -21.00 19.79 -2.54
C PHE A 91 -21.96 18.77 -1.93
N ILE A 92 -21.64 18.19 -0.76
CA ILE A 92 -22.52 17.25 -0.07
C ILE A 92 -23.87 17.91 0.28
N LYS A 93 -23.84 19.14 0.81
CA LYS A 93 -25.06 19.91 1.10
C LYS A 93 -25.91 20.14 -0.15
N ALA A 94 -25.28 20.52 -1.26
CA ALA A 94 -25.97 20.79 -2.52
C ALA A 94 -26.64 19.52 -3.08
N VAL A 95 -25.91 18.40 -3.11
CA VAL A 95 -26.45 17.10 -3.53
C VAL A 95 -27.63 16.69 -2.65
N PHE A 96 -27.47 16.78 -1.32
CA PHE A 96 -28.54 16.42 -0.39
C PHE A 96 -29.81 17.27 -0.60
N LYS A 97 -29.67 18.59 -0.79
CA LYS A 97 -30.79 19.50 -1.07
C LYS A 97 -31.47 19.18 -2.42
N LYS A 98 -30.70 18.81 -3.45
CA LYS A 98 -31.24 18.39 -4.76
C LYS A 98 -32.01 17.08 -4.63
N GLU A 99 -31.43 16.09 -3.97
CA GLU A 99 -32.03 14.77 -3.79
C GLU A 99 -33.27 14.81 -2.89
N LEU A 100 -33.28 15.66 -1.87
CA LEU A 100 -34.45 15.94 -1.04
C LEU A 100 -35.67 16.30 -1.91
N LYS A 101 -35.47 17.19 -2.90
CA LYS A 101 -36.51 17.63 -3.84
C LYS A 101 -36.82 16.56 -4.89
N ARG A 102 -35.79 15.94 -5.50
CA ARG A 102 -35.93 14.95 -6.57
C ARG A 102 -36.71 13.72 -6.13
N LYS A 103 -36.44 13.22 -4.93
CA LYS A 103 -37.10 12.04 -4.36
C LYS A 103 -38.43 12.35 -3.67
N GLY A 104 -38.77 13.63 -3.47
CA GLY A 104 -40.06 14.06 -2.95
C GLY A 104 -40.30 13.74 -1.47
N TYR A 105 -39.26 13.73 -0.64
CA TYR A 105 -39.42 13.52 0.81
C TYR A 105 -40.26 14.64 1.44
N ARG A 106 -41.02 14.30 2.48
CA ARG A 106 -41.91 15.24 3.17
C ARG A 106 -41.17 16.15 4.13
N SER A 107 -39.98 15.73 4.57
CA SER A 107 -39.16 16.48 5.52
C SER A 107 -37.68 16.17 5.35
N MET A 108 -36.84 17.11 5.78
CA MET A 108 -35.40 16.93 5.84
C MET A 108 -35.00 15.76 6.77
N LYS A 109 -35.76 15.53 7.84
CA LYS A 109 -35.55 14.41 8.77
C LYS A 109 -35.78 13.06 8.10
N GLU A 110 -36.78 12.96 7.24
CA GLU A 110 -37.08 11.74 6.49
C GLU A 110 -35.94 11.42 5.50
N ALA A 111 -35.50 12.42 4.73
CA ALA A 111 -34.38 12.27 3.82
C ALA A 111 -33.08 11.92 4.55
N TRP A 112 -32.81 12.55 5.70
CA TRP A 112 -31.65 12.23 6.54
C TRP A 112 -31.68 10.77 6.99
N ASN A 113 -32.80 10.30 7.50
CA ASN A 113 -32.92 8.93 7.99
C ASN A 113 -32.69 7.90 6.87
N ASP A 114 -33.12 8.21 5.65
CA ASP A 114 -32.84 7.34 4.51
C ASP A 114 -31.36 7.41 4.10
N PHE A 115 -30.85 8.62 3.89
CA PHE A 115 -29.47 8.88 3.50
C PHE A 115 -28.44 8.28 4.46
N ILE A 116 -28.58 8.50 5.78
CA ILE A 116 -27.60 8.05 6.77
C ILE A 116 -27.46 6.53 6.80
N ASN A 117 -28.52 5.79 6.43
CA ASN A 117 -28.46 4.34 6.37
C ASN A 117 -27.55 3.82 5.23
N HIS A 118 -27.25 4.65 4.24
CA HIS A 118 -26.28 4.34 3.18
C HIS A 118 -24.84 4.64 3.59
N ILE A 119 -24.62 5.27 4.75
CA ILE A 119 -23.28 5.63 5.25
C ILE A 119 -22.95 4.88 6.54
N ASN A 120 -23.88 4.77 7.49
CA ASN A 120 -23.64 4.14 8.79
C ASN A 120 -23.39 2.62 8.75
N CYS A 121 -23.48 2.02 7.56
CA CYS A 121 -23.11 0.63 7.33
C CYS A 121 -21.59 0.42 7.23
N PHE A 122 -20.79 1.48 7.10
CA PHE A 122 -19.33 1.41 7.07
C PHE A 122 -18.77 1.40 8.50
N GLU A 123 -17.84 0.49 8.78
CA GLU A 123 -17.32 0.22 10.14
C GLU A 123 -16.64 1.43 10.79
N GLN A 124 -16.01 2.28 9.97
CA GLN A 124 -15.32 3.49 10.41
C GLN A 124 -16.27 4.69 10.58
N TRP A 125 -17.56 4.50 10.34
CA TRP A 125 -18.57 5.53 10.56
C TRP A 125 -19.02 5.53 12.02
N ASP A 126 -18.83 6.65 12.71
CA ASP A 126 -19.20 6.79 14.11
C ASP A 126 -20.34 7.81 14.34
N GLU A 127 -20.77 7.91 15.60
CA GLU A 127 -21.83 8.82 16.00
C GLU A 127 -21.40 10.29 15.84
N THR A 128 -20.11 10.59 16.05
CA THR A 128 -19.52 11.93 15.86
C THR A 128 -19.68 12.41 14.42
N CYS A 129 -19.27 11.59 13.45
CA CYS A 129 -19.43 11.86 12.02
C CYS A 129 -20.90 12.03 11.64
N SER A 130 -21.78 11.21 12.22
CA SER A 130 -23.24 11.32 12.03
C SER A 130 -23.76 12.67 12.49
N PHE A 131 -23.42 13.10 13.72
CA PHE A 131 -23.85 14.39 14.25
C PHE A 131 -23.29 15.56 13.43
N ARG A 132 -21.98 15.56 13.15
CA ARG A 132 -21.33 16.64 12.39
C ARG A 132 -21.92 16.80 10.99
N LEU A 133 -22.08 15.70 10.26
CA LEU A 133 -22.69 15.73 8.94
C LEU A 133 -24.14 16.22 9.00
N LYS A 134 -24.90 15.74 9.98
CA LYS A 134 -26.29 16.17 10.17
C LYS A 134 -26.39 17.66 10.48
N GLU A 135 -25.58 18.19 11.39
CA GLU A 135 -25.57 19.61 11.72
C GLU A 135 -25.21 20.46 10.49
N SER A 136 -24.16 20.08 9.77
CA SER A 136 -23.75 20.72 8.51
C SER A 136 -24.88 20.76 7.47
N LEU A 137 -25.68 19.69 7.37
CA LEU A 137 -26.82 19.64 6.45
C LEU A 137 -28.03 20.48 6.90
N PHE A 138 -28.27 20.59 8.22
CA PHE A 138 -29.50 21.18 8.78
C PHE A 138 -29.32 22.66 9.18
N ILE A 139 -28.09 23.10 9.42
CA ILE A 139 -27.76 24.42 9.95
C ILE A 139 -26.75 25.06 9.00
N GLU A 140 -27.11 26.22 8.44
CA GLU A 140 -26.32 26.88 7.38
C GLU A 140 -24.90 27.28 7.82
N HIS A 141 -24.73 27.60 9.11
CA HIS A 141 -23.44 28.00 9.70
C HIS A 141 -22.91 27.00 10.72
N ALA A 142 -23.33 25.74 10.67
CA ALA A 142 -22.72 24.70 11.50
C ALA A 142 -21.31 24.37 11.02
N ASP A 143 -20.49 23.90 11.96
CA ASP A 143 -19.14 23.45 11.66
C ASP A 143 -19.18 22.26 10.69
N PRO A 144 -18.45 22.33 9.56
CA PRO A 144 -18.37 21.24 8.60
C PRO A 144 -17.55 20.06 9.16
N LEU A 145 -17.56 18.95 8.42
CA LEU A 145 -16.61 17.86 8.67
C LEU A 145 -15.17 18.36 8.51
N THR A 146 -14.35 18.06 9.51
CA THR A 146 -12.94 18.42 9.60
C THR A 146 -12.07 17.48 8.76
N SER A 147 -10.83 17.90 8.51
CA SER A 147 -9.81 17.05 7.86
C SER A 147 -9.57 15.76 8.63
N GLU A 148 -9.57 15.82 9.97
CA GLU A 148 -9.36 14.66 10.84
C GLU A 148 -10.51 13.66 10.71
N GLU A 149 -11.76 14.13 10.81
CA GLU A 149 -12.96 13.30 10.63
C GLU A 149 -12.96 12.65 9.23
N ILE A 150 -12.69 13.40 8.16
CA ILE A 150 -12.66 12.85 6.79
C ILE A 150 -11.49 11.88 6.57
N ASN A 151 -10.34 12.11 7.20
CA ASN A 151 -9.21 11.20 7.09
C ASN A 151 -9.42 9.91 7.87
N HIS A 152 -10.04 9.97 9.05
CA HIS A 152 -10.44 8.78 9.80
C HIS A 152 -11.33 7.85 8.97
N LEU A 153 -12.25 8.43 8.18
CA LEU A 153 -13.11 7.67 7.29
C LEU A 153 -12.38 6.89 6.18
N LYS A 154 -11.10 7.18 5.91
CA LYS A 154 -10.27 6.47 4.94
C LYS A 154 -9.63 5.19 5.51
N GLU A 155 -9.73 4.97 6.81
CA GLU A 155 -9.06 3.87 7.52
C GLU A 155 -9.84 2.55 7.42
N GLY A 156 -11.11 2.58 7.00
CA GLY A 156 -11.94 1.37 6.87
C GLY A 156 -11.55 0.47 5.71
N ASP A 157 -11.76 -0.84 5.88
CA ASP A 157 -11.33 -1.88 4.95
C ASP A 157 -12.24 -1.96 3.72
N VAL A 158 -13.54 -1.67 3.88
CA VAL A 158 -14.55 -1.81 2.82
C VAL A 158 -14.47 -0.67 1.80
N CYS A 159 -14.40 0.56 2.28
CA CYS A 159 -14.46 1.74 1.43
C CYS A 159 -13.65 2.90 2.02
N PRO A 160 -12.71 3.49 1.27
CA PRO A 160 -11.94 4.65 1.75
C PRO A 160 -12.71 5.98 1.67
N GLN A 161 -13.92 5.99 1.08
CA GLN A 161 -14.72 7.20 0.86
C GLN A 161 -16.20 6.93 1.17
N PRO A 162 -16.54 6.65 2.45
CA PRO A 162 -17.87 6.20 2.83
C PRO A 162 -18.95 7.26 2.55
N ILE A 163 -18.66 8.56 2.71
CA ILE A 163 -19.62 9.62 2.39
C ILE A 163 -19.93 9.67 0.90
N ARG A 164 -18.90 9.70 0.03
CA ARG A 164 -19.09 9.70 -1.43
C ARG A 164 -19.88 8.46 -1.87
N THR A 165 -19.50 7.29 -1.35
CA THR A 165 -20.17 6.03 -1.66
C THR A 165 -21.62 6.02 -1.20
N GLY A 166 -21.88 6.46 0.03
CA GLY A 166 -23.23 6.55 0.56
C GLY A 166 -24.11 7.52 -0.22
N ILE A 167 -23.56 8.63 -0.71
CA ILE A 167 -24.26 9.55 -1.62
C ILE A 167 -24.62 8.85 -2.94
N ILE A 168 -23.69 8.15 -3.57
CA ILE A 168 -23.95 7.43 -4.84
C ILE A 168 -25.02 6.37 -4.64
N ASN A 169 -24.87 5.54 -3.61
CA ASN A 169 -25.83 4.48 -3.29
C ASN A 169 -27.21 5.06 -2.99
N TRP A 170 -27.26 6.17 -2.26
CA TRP A 170 -28.51 6.85 -1.99
C TRP A 170 -29.13 7.41 -3.27
N ILE A 171 -28.39 8.12 -4.12
CA ILE A 171 -28.91 8.67 -5.41
C ILE A 171 -29.49 7.55 -6.28
N ASN A 172 -28.79 6.43 -6.37
CA ASN A 172 -29.14 5.32 -7.26
C ASN A 172 -30.15 4.33 -6.65
N ASN A 173 -30.46 4.45 -5.36
CA ASN A 173 -31.20 3.45 -4.58
C ASN A 173 -30.54 2.05 -4.62
N SER A 174 -29.21 2.03 -4.62
CA SER A 174 -28.41 0.80 -4.64
C SER A 174 -28.30 0.17 -3.25
N ASP A 175 -27.82 -1.08 -3.22
CA ASP A 175 -27.54 -1.82 -2.00
C ASP A 175 -26.54 -1.08 -1.09
N ARG A 176 -26.74 -1.23 0.23
CA ARG A 176 -25.93 -0.59 1.27
C ARG A 176 -24.65 -1.40 1.52
N GLY A 177 -23.59 -0.73 1.95
CA GLY A 177 -22.35 -1.38 2.38
C GLY A 177 -21.41 -1.80 1.25
N GLU A 178 -21.81 -1.66 -0.03
CA GLU A 178 -20.90 -1.87 -1.15
C GLU A 178 -20.17 -0.59 -1.54
N CYS A 179 -18.87 -0.74 -1.85
CA CYS A 179 -18.00 0.36 -2.24
C CYS A 179 -18.25 0.80 -3.68
N CYS A 180 -18.53 2.09 -3.90
CA CYS A 180 -18.74 2.69 -5.23
C CYS A 180 -17.63 3.65 -5.65
N CYS A 181 -16.42 3.48 -5.10
CA CYS A 181 -15.27 4.29 -5.48
C CYS A 181 -14.84 4.12 -6.95
N SER A 182 -15.25 3.03 -7.60
CA SER A 182 -15.02 2.76 -9.02
C SER A 182 -16.01 3.45 -9.96
N ASP A 183 -17.09 4.03 -9.44
CA ASP A 183 -18.09 4.77 -10.22
C ASP A 183 -17.42 5.99 -10.89
N LYS A 184 -17.49 6.02 -12.23
CA LYS A 184 -16.91 7.07 -13.08
C LYS A 184 -17.93 8.13 -13.51
N GLU A 185 -19.22 7.88 -13.32
CA GLU A 185 -20.29 8.81 -13.67
C GLU A 185 -20.44 9.88 -12.58
N PHE A 186 -20.11 9.54 -11.34
CA PHE A 186 -20.08 10.47 -10.23
C PHE A 186 -18.68 11.08 -10.01
N PRO A 187 -18.54 12.40 -9.75
CA PRO A 187 -17.23 13.02 -9.54
C PRO A 187 -16.48 12.36 -8.38
N SER A 188 -15.17 12.15 -8.56
CA SER A 188 -14.31 11.61 -7.50
C SER A 188 -14.19 12.60 -6.34
N GLN A 189 -13.82 12.13 -5.14
CA GLN A 189 -13.61 13.04 -4.01
C GLN A 189 -12.57 14.12 -4.31
N GLN A 190 -11.52 13.78 -5.07
CA GLN A 190 -10.51 14.76 -5.50
C GLN A 190 -11.15 15.83 -6.40
N GLN A 191 -11.96 15.43 -7.39
CA GLN A 191 -12.67 16.39 -8.25
C GLN A 191 -13.62 17.27 -7.44
N ILE A 192 -14.30 16.71 -6.44
CA ILE A 192 -15.17 17.48 -5.54
C ILE A 192 -14.34 18.51 -4.75
N CYS A 193 -13.22 18.11 -4.16
CA CYS A 193 -12.34 18.99 -3.40
C CYS A 193 -11.73 20.11 -4.27
N GLU A 194 -11.35 19.82 -5.51
CA GLU A 194 -10.72 20.79 -6.41
C GLU A 194 -11.72 21.70 -7.15
N LYS A 195 -12.89 21.17 -7.52
CA LYS A 195 -13.86 21.82 -8.42
C LYS A 195 -15.24 22.00 -7.81
N GLY A 196 -15.34 21.96 -6.48
CA GLY A 196 -16.60 22.03 -5.73
C GLY A 196 -17.57 23.11 -6.22
N PRO A 197 -17.17 24.39 -6.35
CA PRO A 197 -18.07 25.46 -6.78
C PRO A 197 -18.71 25.20 -8.15
N ILE A 198 -17.93 24.75 -9.13
CA ILE A 198 -18.41 24.43 -10.49
C ILE A 198 -19.40 23.26 -10.43
N LEU A 199 -19.05 22.21 -9.70
CA LEU A 199 -19.92 21.04 -9.54
C LEU A 199 -21.23 21.38 -8.81
N VAL A 200 -21.21 22.34 -7.89
CA VAL A 200 -22.41 22.84 -7.21
C VAL A 200 -23.28 23.65 -8.18
N GLU A 201 -22.71 24.49 -9.03
CA GLU A 201 -23.46 25.21 -10.07
C GLU A 201 -24.13 24.24 -11.08
N ASP A 202 -23.41 23.19 -11.49
CA ASP A 202 -23.95 22.14 -12.38
C ASP A 202 -25.12 21.37 -11.74
N ILE A 203 -25.16 21.27 -10.40
CA ILE A 203 -26.26 20.61 -9.68
C ILE A 203 -27.56 21.41 -9.81
N TYR A 204 -27.49 22.74 -9.84
CA TYR A 204 -28.64 23.66 -9.88
C TYR A 204 -29.03 24.12 -11.29
N SER A 205 -28.21 23.82 -12.29
CA SER A 205 -28.50 24.04 -13.72
C SER A 205 -29.53 23.03 -14.25
#